data_AF-A0A7W6FQC4-F1
#
_entry.id   AF-A0A7W6FQC4-F1
#
_cell.length_a   1.000
_cell.length_b   1.000
_cell.length_c   1.000
_cell.angle_alpha   90.00
_cell.angle_beta   90.00
_cell.angle_gamma   90.00
#
_symmetry.space_group_name_H-M   'P 1'
#
loop_
_entity.id
_entity.type
_entity.pdbx_description
1 polymer ?
#
loop_
_entity_poly.entity_id
_entity_poly.type
_entity_poly.pdbx_seq_one_letter_code
_entity_poly.pdbx_strand_id
1 'polypeptide(L)'
;MATQQTGQARTGTHDQTYDVVSVVYHALQGAENCQTYCDDAETDEARRFFEQAAQAQRDLADRGKQVLKQCLKSEAGDGAADSEEEGEAVRFEPDPILDDELAASRSH
;
A
#
# COMPACT_ATOMS: atom_id res chain seq x y z
N MET A 1 -2.82 39.60 -12.92
CA MET A 1 -2.30 38.34 -13.49
C MET A 1 -2.48 37.27 -12.45
N ALA A 2 -3.47 36.41 -12.61
CA ALA A 2 -3.79 35.35 -11.65
C ALA A 2 -3.04 34.07 -12.08
N THR A 3 -2.14 33.59 -11.23
CA THR A 3 -1.49 32.29 -11.39
C THR A 3 -2.05 31.31 -10.36
N GLN A 4 -2.13 30.05 -10.81
CA GLN A 4 -2.42 28.83 -10.06
C GLN A 4 -3.88 28.42 -9.97
N GLN A 5 -4.35 27.78 -11.04
CA GLN A 5 -5.37 26.74 -10.94
C GLN A 5 -4.62 25.42 -10.70
N THR A 6 -4.34 25.14 -9.44
CA THR A 6 -3.84 23.83 -9.00
C THR A 6 -4.82 22.76 -9.44
N GLY A 7 -4.30 21.69 -10.03
CA GLY A 7 -5.06 20.59 -10.61
C GLY A 7 -6.20 20.16 -9.69
N GLN A 8 -7.43 20.43 -10.12
CA GLN A 8 -8.62 19.96 -9.44
C GLN A 8 -8.52 18.44 -9.32
N ALA A 9 -8.60 17.94 -8.08
CA ALA A 9 -8.57 16.53 -7.74
C ALA A 9 -9.59 15.75 -8.58
N ARG A 10 -9.10 14.94 -9.54
CA ARG A 10 -9.95 14.20 -10.48
C ARG A 10 -10.67 12.99 -9.85
N THR A 11 -10.46 12.70 -8.57
CA THR A 11 -10.97 11.49 -7.91
C THR A 11 -11.71 11.75 -6.59
N GLY A 12 -11.76 12.98 -6.08
CA GLY A 12 -12.51 13.32 -4.85
C GLY A 12 -11.94 12.76 -3.54
N THR A 13 -10.86 11.97 -3.58
CA THR A 13 -10.09 11.55 -2.41
C THR A 13 -8.61 11.61 -2.79
N HIS A 14 -7.84 12.45 -2.12
CA HIS A 14 -6.40 12.54 -2.34
C HIS A 14 -5.74 11.35 -1.64
N ASP A 15 -5.60 10.25 -2.36
CA ASP A 15 -4.84 9.08 -1.91
C ASP A 15 -3.52 9.06 -2.69
N GLN A 16 -2.49 9.62 -2.06
CA GLN A 16 -1.16 9.71 -2.65
C GLN A 16 -0.57 8.31 -2.91
N THR A 17 -0.89 7.34 -2.04
CA THR A 17 -0.45 5.95 -2.19
C THR A 17 -1.10 5.34 -3.44
N TYR A 18 -2.40 5.52 -3.63
CA TYR A 18 -3.13 5.08 -4.83
C TYR A 18 -2.58 5.72 -6.11
N ASP A 19 -2.32 7.03 -6.10
CA ASP A 19 -1.79 7.74 -7.26
C ASP A 19 -0.41 7.18 -7.67
N VAL A 20 0.47 6.94 -6.69
CA VAL A 20 1.79 6.35 -6.94
C VAL A 20 1.69 4.91 -7.43
N VAL A 21 0.81 4.09 -6.84
CA VAL A 21 0.54 2.72 -7.31
C VAL A 21 0.06 2.73 -8.75
N SER A 22 -0.84 3.65 -9.11
CA SER A 22 -1.36 3.79 -10.47
C SER A 22 -0.25 4.12 -11.47
N VAL A 23 0.67 5.02 -11.11
CA VAL A 23 1.84 5.34 -11.95
C VAL A 23 2.75 4.12 -12.11
N VAL A 24 3.07 3.40 -11.03
CA VAL A 24 3.91 2.19 -11.11
C VAL A 24 3.28 1.14 -12.01
N TYR A 25 1.98 0.90 -11.86
CA TYR A 25 1.24 -0.04 -12.69
C TYR A 25 1.33 0.34 -14.18
N HIS A 26 1.00 1.58 -14.53
CA HIS A 26 1.03 2.03 -15.93
C HIS A 26 2.43 2.03 -16.52
N ALA A 27 3.46 2.30 -15.71
CA ALA A 27 4.84 2.20 -16.17
C ALA A 27 5.22 0.75 -16.50
N LEU A 28 4.88 -0.21 -15.63
CA LEU A 28 5.15 -1.63 -15.91
C LEU A 28 4.37 -2.14 -17.12
N GLN A 29 3.09 -1.79 -17.24
CA GLN A 29 2.28 -2.12 -18.42
C GLN A 29 2.84 -1.45 -19.69
N GLY A 30 3.33 -0.22 -19.59
CA GLY A 30 3.99 0.48 -20.68
C GLY A 30 5.27 -0.24 -21.13
N ALA A 31 6.07 -0.75 -20.20
CA ALA A 31 7.27 -1.52 -20.52
C ALA A 31 6.93 -2.84 -21.23
N GLU A 32 5.89 -3.54 -20.79
CA GLU A 32 5.37 -4.76 -21.44
C GLU A 32 4.90 -4.47 -22.88
N ASN A 33 4.07 -3.44 -23.07
CA ASN A 33 3.62 -3.04 -24.40
C ASN A 33 4.79 -2.68 -25.33
N CYS A 34 5.83 -2.01 -24.81
CA CYS A 34 7.02 -1.71 -25.60
C CYS A 34 7.77 -2.97 -26.04
N GLN A 35 7.75 -4.07 -25.26
CA GLN A 35 8.34 -5.33 -25.71
C GLN A 35 7.58 -5.92 -26.90
N THR A 36 6.24 -5.91 -26.87
CA THR A 36 5.43 -6.34 -28.03
C THR A 36 5.79 -5.52 -29.27
N TYR A 37 5.97 -4.21 -29.14
CA TYR A 37 6.39 -3.37 -30.26
C TYR A 37 7.82 -3.63 -30.72
N CYS A 38 8.74 -4.02 -29.83
CA CYS A 38 10.07 -4.47 -30.22
C CYS A 38 10.00 -5.73 -31.10
N ASP A 39 9.13 -6.67 -30.74
CA ASP A 39 8.96 -7.93 -31.47
C ASP A 39 8.34 -7.71 -32.86
N ASP A 40 7.44 -6.73 -32.97
CA ASP A 40 6.77 -6.36 -34.23
C ASP A 40 7.59 -5.37 -35.10
N ALA A 41 8.73 -4.88 -34.62
CA ALA A 41 9.49 -3.83 -35.30
C ALA A 41 10.15 -4.32 -36.60
N GLU A 42 9.79 -3.71 -37.74
CA GLU A 42 10.37 -4.03 -39.05
C GLU A 42 11.78 -3.47 -39.28
N THR A 43 12.18 -2.46 -38.49
CA THR A 43 13.47 -1.79 -38.64
C THR A 43 14.25 -1.74 -37.32
N ASP A 44 15.57 -1.75 -37.43
CA ASP A 44 16.46 -1.61 -36.27
C ASP A 44 16.29 -0.27 -35.55
N GLU A 45 15.92 0.79 -36.27
CA GLU A 45 15.68 2.11 -35.67
C GLU A 45 14.44 2.09 -34.78
N ALA A 46 13.33 1.55 -35.28
CA ALA A 46 12.10 1.42 -34.51
C ALA A 46 12.29 0.52 -33.28
N ARG A 47 12.95 -0.64 -33.46
CA ARG A 47 13.28 -1.56 -32.37
C ARG A 47 14.09 -0.87 -31.27
N ARG A 48 15.14 -0.12 -31.62
CA ARG A 48 15.95 0.64 -30.65
C ARG A 48 15.15 1.69 -29.91
N PHE A 49 14.22 2.37 -30.59
CA PHE A 49 13.32 3.33 -29.95
C PHE A 49 12.41 2.66 -28.93
N PHE A 50 11.81 1.52 -29.26
CA PHE A 50 10.96 0.76 -28.33
C PHE A 50 11.74 0.15 -27.16
N GLU A 51 12.97 -0.32 -27.39
CA GLU A 51 13.87 -0.76 -26.33
C GLU A 51 14.18 0.37 -25.34
N GLN A 52 14.47 1.58 -25.85
CA GLN A 52 14.68 2.77 -25.01
C GLN A 52 13.42 3.16 -24.25
N ALA A 53 12.26 3.13 -24.90
CA ALA A 53 10.98 3.41 -24.26
C ALA A 53 10.69 2.39 -23.14
N ALA A 54 10.91 1.10 -23.39
CA ALA A 54 10.76 0.06 -22.38
C ALA A 54 11.66 0.29 -21.17
N GLN A 55 12.92 0.68 -21.40
CA GLN A 55 13.85 0.97 -20.32
C GLN A 55 13.42 2.18 -19.49
N ALA A 56 13.01 3.28 -20.15
CA ALA A 56 12.53 4.47 -19.46
C ALA A 56 11.29 4.18 -18.57
N GLN A 57 10.40 3.30 -19.04
CA GLN A 57 9.24 2.85 -18.27
C GLN A 57 9.66 2.01 -17.05
N ARG A 58 10.65 1.12 -17.18
CA ARG A 58 11.20 0.35 -16.05
C ARG A 58 11.83 1.26 -15.00
N ASP A 59 12.63 2.24 -15.44
CA ASP A 59 13.26 3.21 -14.56
C ASP A 59 12.22 4.05 -13.80
N LEU A 60 11.14 4.44 -14.49
CA LEU A 60 10.01 5.13 -13.86
C LEU A 60 9.32 4.26 -12.82
N ALA A 61 9.07 2.99 -13.13
CA ALA A 61 8.46 2.05 -12.20
C ALA A 61 9.32 1.86 -10.93
N ASP A 62 10.63 1.73 -11.08
CA ASP A 62 11.53 1.56 -9.95
C ASP A 62 11.62 2.80 -9.07
N ARG A 63 11.66 4.00 -9.67
CA ARG A 63 11.53 5.26 -8.93
C ARG A 63 10.17 5.36 -8.23
N GLY A 64 9.09 4.98 -8.91
CA GLY A 64 7.75 4.94 -8.32
C GLY A 64 7.66 4.03 -7.09
N LYS A 65 8.29 2.84 -7.13
CA LYS A 65 8.38 1.93 -5.97
C LYS A 65 9.14 2.57 -4.80
N GLN A 66 10.15 3.39 -5.05
CA GLN A 66 10.87 4.11 -3.99
C GLN A 66 9.98 5.18 -3.34
N VAL A 67 9.22 5.92 -4.14
CA VAL A 67 8.25 6.91 -3.64
C VAL A 67 7.14 6.21 -2.85
N LEU A 68 6.62 5.09 -3.34
CA LEU A 68 5.59 4.30 -2.65
C LEU A 68 6.03 3.89 -1.24
N LYS A 69 7.29 3.45 -1.10
CA LYS A 69 7.86 3.13 0.23
C LYS A 69 7.87 4.34 1.17
N GLN A 70 7.98 5.56 0.66
CA GLN A 70 7.93 6.78 1.47
C GLN A 70 6.48 7.12 1.85
N CYS A 71 5.54 7.03 0.91
CA CYS A 71 4.11 7.24 1.19
C CYS A 71 3.61 6.33 2.31
N LEU A 72 3.91 5.02 2.22
CA LEU A 72 3.51 4.04 3.24
C LEU A 72 4.13 4.31 4.62
N LYS A 73 5.36 4.87 4.68
CA LYS A 73 5.98 5.26 5.95
C LYS A 73 5.29 6.47 6.58
N SER A 74 4.89 7.44 5.76
CA SER A 74 4.19 8.63 6.22
C SER A 74 2.81 8.29 6.78
N GLU A 75 2.08 7.38 6.11
CA GLU A 75 0.75 6.93 6.57
C GLU A 75 0.82 6.09 7.85
N ALA A 76 1.89 5.29 8.04
CA ALA A 76 2.10 4.52 9.26
C ALA A 76 2.55 5.38 10.47
N GLY A 77 3.09 6.58 10.23
CA GLY A 77 3.59 7.48 11.27
C GLY A 77 2.54 8.39 11.92
N ASP A 78 1.35 8.49 11.33
CA ASP A 78 0.25 9.36 11.80
C ASP A 78 -0.66 8.68 12.85
N GLY A 79 -0.42 7.40 13.16
CA GLY A 79 -1.23 6.59 14.09
C GLY A 79 -0.67 6.42 15.51
N ALA A 80 0.40 7.12 15.89
CA ALA A 80 1.03 7.00 17.20
C ALA A 80 0.88 8.29 18.03
N ALA A 81 -0.36 8.72 18.25
CA ALA A 81 -0.70 9.63 19.34
C ALA A 81 -1.31 8.81 20.49
N ASP A 82 -0.41 8.45 21.40
CA ASP A 82 -0.62 8.34 22.85
C ASP A 82 -2.07 8.18 23.33
N SER A 83 -2.41 6.96 23.74
CA SER A 83 -3.49 6.70 24.68
C SER A 83 -2.91 5.86 25.79
N GLU A 84 -2.20 6.51 26.71
CA GLU A 84 -2.04 6.00 28.07
C GLU A 84 -3.40 6.16 28.78
N GLU A 85 -4.36 5.28 28.47
CA GLU A 85 -5.45 5.04 29.41
C GLU A 85 -4.86 4.25 30.59
N GLU A 86 -4.67 4.92 31.72
CA GLU A 86 -4.55 4.28 33.03
C GLU A 86 -5.83 3.47 33.27
N GLY A 87 -5.78 2.18 32.91
CA GLY A 87 -6.80 1.22 33.30
C GLY A 87 -6.72 0.98 34.80
N GLU A 88 -7.62 1.64 35.55
CA GLU A 88 -7.99 1.32 36.92
C GLU A 88 -8.17 -0.20 37.05
N ALA A 89 -7.32 -0.85 37.85
CA ALA A 89 -7.39 -2.28 38.11
C ALA A 89 -8.69 -2.58 38.89
N VAL A 90 -9.74 -2.98 38.17
CA VAL A 90 -10.96 -3.51 38.78
C VAL A 90 -10.57 -4.76 39.57
N ARG A 91 -10.54 -4.65 40.90
CA ARG A 91 -10.39 -5.81 41.80
C ARG A 91 -11.60 -6.71 41.59
N PHE A 92 -11.38 -7.83 40.91
CA PHE A 92 -12.31 -8.94 40.89
C PHE A 92 -12.19 -9.65 42.25
N GLU A 93 -13.11 -9.32 43.17
CA GLU A 93 -13.30 -10.12 44.39
C GLU A 93 -13.78 -11.51 43.96
N PRO A 94 -13.05 -12.61 44.29
CA PRO A 94 -13.52 -13.94 43.96
C PRO A 94 -14.78 -14.25 44.77
N ASP A 95 -15.86 -14.60 44.07
CA ASP A 95 -17.09 -15.06 44.71
C ASP A 95 -16.79 -16.25 45.65
N PRO A 96 -17.35 -16.25 46.87
CA PRO A 96 -17.10 -17.31 47.83
C PRO A 96 -17.64 -18.65 47.31
N ILE A 97 -16.72 -19.60 47.31
CA ILE A 97 -16.86 -21.03 46.98
C ILE A 97 -18.24 -21.57 47.42
N LEU A 98 -19.06 -22.00 46.45
CA LEU A 98 -20.13 -22.96 46.70
C LEU A 98 -19.52 -24.36 46.58
N ASP A 99 -18.95 -24.83 47.69
CA ASP A 99 -18.79 -26.26 47.95
C ASP A 99 -20.19 -26.83 48.16
N ASP A 100 -20.78 -27.46 47.14
CA ASP A 100 -21.62 -28.65 47.34
C ASP A 100 -21.92 -29.38 46.02
N GLU A 101 -21.85 -30.71 46.08
CA GLU A 101 -22.36 -31.67 45.09
C GLU A 101 -21.77 -31.67 43.66
N LEU A 102 -20.83 -32.58 43.39
CA LEU A 102 -21.19 -33.95 42.96
C LEU A 102 -19.92 -34.72 42.56
N ALA A 103 -19.35 -35.41 43.55
CA ALA A 103 -18.48 -36.54 43.29
C ALA A 103 -19.30 -37.71 42.73
N ALA A 104 -19.44 -37.80 41.40
CA ALA A 104 -19.78 -39.01 40.64
C ALA A 104 -19.69 -38.64 39.14
N SER A 105 -18.89 -39.25 38.26
CA SER A 105 -18.35 -40.60 38.21
C SER A 105 -17.08 -40.59 37.35
N ARG A 106 -16.11 -41.31 37.87
CA ARG A 106 -15.00 -41.91 37.14
C ARG A 106 -15.46 -42.63 35.87
N SER A 107 -14.55 -42.69 34.89
CA SER A 107 -14.34 -43.82 33.99
C SER A 107 -15.45 -44.12 32.98
N HIS A 108 -15.20 -43.75 31.72
CA HIS A 108 -15.03 -44.71 30.63
C HIS A 108 -14.22 -44.06 29.50
#